data_AF-A0A7C5QE90-F1
#
_entry.id   AF-A0A7C5QE90-F1
#
_cell.length_a   1.000
_cell.length_b   1.000
_cell.length_c   1.000
_cell.angle_alpha   90.00
_cell.angle_beta   90.00
_cell.angle_gamma   90.00
#
_symmetry.space_group_name_H-M   'P 1'
#
loop_
_entity.id
_entity.type
_entity.pdbx_description
1 polymer ?
#
loop_
_entity_poly.entity_id
_entity_poly.type
_entity_poly.pdbx_seq_one_letter_code
_entity_poly.pdbx_strand_id
1 'polypeptide(L)'
;MVSTAQADLLMALLASSPPSAWSEDKFIQSPLYRVEEFDEKLLLLPERSEAELVLDNLVQMLGLKKHKTAPPSYLIQRSECFKAFRNFLWLIRRSWKDEEVRIVWSALYVAHAKGWGNTPLSMVAELSGLDPAKCREVLARLLNGEKLVNSETLKAGRKHFSEALEHLVRNIPTWSEELVMAALCAETYASVEDIFLKVRSYGLSIGAVYKIVQRLKKANQIVRVSYSRRSLQGPMREVFSPNCRNCFYGYSSEEKCLQHLLVKMETYFKENYGRELTSEEKAFLYKSLRLTPFGPRLLRKLLSTFRLVRSVEMLMKDERLVGLLRKLDELCGIKMAVPSFEFRTRNNIGNNLTN
;
A
#
# COMPACT_ATOMS: atom_id res chain seq x y z
N MET A 1 -13.97 18.06 2.15
CA MET A 1 -13.71 18.70 3.45
C MET A 1 -13.46 17.60 4.45
N VAL A 2 -12.35 17.66 5.18
CA VAL A 2 -12.06 16.75 6.31
C VAL A 2 -12.98 17.19 7.45
N SER A 3 -13.73 16.27 8.05
CA SER A 3 -14.52 16.65 9.24
C SER A 3 -13.57 16.97 10.40
N THR A 4 -13.96 17.84 11.33
CA THR A 4 -13.16 18.17 12.52
C THR A 4 -12.73 16.92 13.28
N ALA A 5 -13.62 15.93 13.41
CA ALA A 5 -13.31 14.63 14.00
C ALA A 5 -12.21 13.85 13.24
N GLN A 6 -12.19 13.91 11.90
CA GLN A 6 -11.15 13.24 11.10
C GLN A 6 -9.79 13.94 11.22
N ALA A 7 -9.77 15.28 11.31
CA ALA A 7 -8.53 16.04 11.54
C ALA A 7 -7.93 15.72 12.92
N ASP A 8 -8.77 15.61 13.95
CA ASP A 8 -8.36 15.26 15.30
C ASP A 8 -7.76 13.85 15.39
N LEU A 9 -8.39 12.86 14.74
CA LEU A 9 -7.87 11.50 14.68
C LEU A 9 -6.52 11.44 13.94
N LEU A 10 -6.39 12.20 12.84
CA LEU A 10 -5.14 12.28 12.09
C LEU A 10 -4.02 12.93 12.92
N MET A 11 -4.32 14.02 13.64
CA MET A 11 -3.37 14.66 14.54
C MET A 11 -2.88 13.68 15.60
N ALA A 12 -3.78 12.91 16.22
CA ALA A 12 -3.38 11.97 17.25
C ALA A 12 -2.54 10.79 16.71
N LEU A 13 -2.84 10.29 15.51
CA LEU A 13 -2.01 9.30 14.81
C LEU A 13 -0.59 9.83 14.52
N LEU A 14 -0.46 11.09 14.11
CA LEU A 14 0.84 11.72 13.91
C LEU A 14 1.55 11.98 15.25
N ALA A 15 0.82 12.33 16.30
CA ALA A 15 1.38 12.56 17.63
C ALA A 15 1.85 11.28 18.33
N SER A 16 1.36 10.10 17.94
CA SER A 16 1.70 8.85 18.62
C SER A 16 3.13 8.36 18.35
N SER A 17 3.80 8.90 17.33
CA SER A 17 5.14 8.48 16.94
C SER A 17 5.83 9.53 16.06
N PRO A 18 7.14 9.76 16.22
CA PRO A 18 7.86 10.72 15.39
C PRO A 18 8.09 10.19 13.96
N PRO A 19 8.38 11.06 12.98
CA PRO A 19 8.68 10.64 11.61
C PRO A 19 9.82 9.62 11.50
N SER A 20 10.85 9.74 12.36
CA SER A 20 12.00 8.84 12.39
C SER A 20 11.66 7.41 12.81
N ALA A 21 10.51 7.18 13.45
CA ALA A 21 10.00 5.84 13.74
C ALA A 21 9.41 5.16 12.48
N TRP A 22 9.04 5.96 11.49
CA TRP A 22 8.45 5.56 10.22
C TRP A 22 9.32 5.96 9.03
N SER A 23 10.64 6.01 9.20
CA SER A 23 11.56 6.19 8.07
C SER A 23 11.34 5.09 7.04
N GLU A 24 11.69 5.36 5.78
CA GLU A 24 11.50 4.38 4.69
C GLU A 24 12.13 3.02 5.07
N ASP A 25 13.37 3.02 5.57
CA ASP A 25 14.06 1.80 5.99
C ASP A 25 13.31 1.03 7.09
N LYS A 26 12.82 1.72 8.12
CA LYS A 26 12.04 1.08 9.20
C LYS A 26 10.71 0.57 8.67
N PHE A 27 10.03 1.32 7.82
CA PHE A 27 8.77 0.92 7.20
C PHE A 27 8.90 -0.38 6.40
N ILE A 28 10.06 -0.62 5.78
CA ILE A 28 10.33 -1.82 4.98
C ILE A 28 10.79 -2.99 5.86
N GLN A 29 11.81 -2.76 6.70
CA GLN A 29 12.49 -3.85 7.41
C GLN A 29 11.75 -4.28 8.68
N SER A 30 11.08 -3.33 9.32
CA SER A 30 10.45 -3.54 10.62
C SER A 30 9.41 -2.45 10.90
N PRO A 31 8.29 -2.45 10.14
CA PRO A 31 7.24 -1.48 10.37
C PRO A 31 6.70 -1.62 11.80
N LEU A 32 6.28 -0.51 12.41
CA LEU A 32 5.64 -0.55 13.73
C LEU A 32 4.42 -1.48 13.72
N TYR A 33 3.57 -1.36 12.70
CA TYR A 33 2.43 -2.25 12.49
C TYR A 33 2.45 -2.77 11.05
N ARG A 34 2.20 -4.07 10.89
CA ARG A 34 1.74 -4.61 9.62
C ARG A 34 0.26 -4.28 9.45
N VAL A 35 -0.10 -3.83 8.24
CA VAL A 35 -1.46 -3.44 7.90
C VAL A 35 -2.00 -4.43 6.88
N GLU A 36 -3.05 -5.15 7.22
CA GLU A 36 -3.75 -6.07 6.34
C GLU A 36 -5.17 -5.57 6.06
N GLU A 37 -5.62 -5.74 4.82
CA GLU A 37 -7.01 -5.46 4.42
C GLU A 37 -7.81 -6.76 4.47
N PHE A 38 -8.89 -6.77 5.25
CA PHE A 38 -9.78 -7.93 5.41
C PHE A 38 -11.24 -7.46 5.38
N ASP A 39 -12.05 -7.97 4.44
CA ASP A 39 -13.46 -7.60 4.26
C ASP A 39 -13.71 -6.08 4.38
N GLU A 40 -12.94 -5.30 3.61
CA GLU A 40 -13.05 -3.83 3.55
C GLU A 40 -12.72 -3.11 4.88
N LYS A 41 -12.12 -3.82 5.84
CA LYS A 41 -11.58 -3.30 7.11
C LYS A 41 -10.07 -3.38 7.12
N LEU A 42 -9.44 -2.63 8.03
CA LEU A 42 -8.01 -2.68 8.28
C LEU A 42 -7.73 -3.42 9.58
N LEU A 43 -6.89 -4.45 9.47
CA LEU A 43 -6.32 -5.17 10.57
C LEU A 43 -4.89 -4.65 10.79
N LEU A 44 -4.59 -4.22 12.02
CA LEU A 44 -3.27 -3.78 12.44
C LEU A 44 -2.65 -4.87 13.31
N LEU A 45 -1.48 -5.31 12.92
CA LEU A 45 -0.71 -6.35 13.60
C LEU A 45 0.58 -5.69 14.12
N PRO A 46 0.74 -5.51 15.44
CA PRO A 46 1.98 -4.99 15.98
C PRO A 46 3.11 -5.98 15.75
N GLU A 47 4.23 -5.51 15.21
CA GLU A 47 5.41 -6.34 14.98
C GLU A 47 6.34 -6.37 16.22
N ARG A 48 6.09 -5.50 17.21
CA ARG A 48 6.89 -5.32 18.45
C ARG A 48 6.03 -4.91 19.65
N SER A 49 6.54 -5.11 20.86
CA SER A 49 5.86 -4.70 22.10
C SER A 49 5.60 -3.19 22.18
N GLU A 50 6.55 -2.37 21.75
CA GLU A 50 6.38 -0.90 21.66
C GLU A 50 5.19 -0.53 20.76
N ALA A 51 5.03 -1.25 19.66
CA ALA A 51 3.93 -1.03 18.74
C ALA A 51 2.58 -1.44 19.36
N GLU A 52 2.55 -2.55 20.09
CA GLU A 52 1.35 -2.96 20.83
C GLU A 52 0.93 -1.89 21.85
N LEU A 53 1.89 -1.31 22.59
CA LEU A 53 1.62 -0.21 23.54
C LEU A 53 1.03 1.02 22.85
N VAL A 54 1.55 1.40 21.68
CA VAL A 54 0.99 2.52 20.92
C VAL A 54 -0.43 2.21 20.44
N LEU A 55 -0.69 1.00 19.93
CA LEU A 55 -2.04 0.61 19.52
C LEU A 55 -3.00 0.57 20.72
N ASP A 56 -2.59 0.04 21.87
CA ASP A 56 -3.37 0.02 23.10
C ASP A 56 -3.74 1.44 23.56
N ASN A 57 -2.82 2.40 23.46
CA ASN A 57 -3.10 3.82 23.75
C ASN A 57 -4.07 4.45 22.74
N LEU A 58 -4.11 3.94 21.50
CA LEU A 58 -5.00 4.41 20.45
C LEU A 58 -6.35 3.67 20.40
N VAL A 59 -6.55 2.60 21.20
CA VAL A 59 -7.73 1.72 21.14
C VAL A 59 -9.03 2.51 21.25
N GLN A 60 -9.18 3.33 22.30
CA GLN A 60 -10.43 4.07 22.52
C GLN A 60 -10.62 5.17 21.48
N MET A 61 -9.52 5.81 21.07
CA MET A 61 -9.55 6.96 20.19
C MET A 61 -9.88 6.59 18.74
N LEU A 62 -9.27 5.51 18.23
CA LEU A 62 -9.51 5.00 16.88
C LEU A 62 -10.65 3.97 16.83
N GLY A 63 -11.27 3.66 17.97
CA GLY A 63 -12.28 2.60 18.06
C GLY A 63 -11.75 1.24 17.61
N LEU A 64 -10.50 0.91 17.99
CA LEU A 64 -9.89 -0.38 17.66
C LEU A 64 -10.52 -1.49 18.49
N LYS A 65 -10.83 -2.62 17.87
CA LYS A 65 -11.16 -3.84 18.58
C LYS A 65 -9.93 -4.74 18.63
N LYS A 66 -9.34 -4.89 19.83
CA LYS A 66 -8.27 -5.86 20.07
C LYS A 66 -8.84 -7.27 20.04
N HIS A 67 -8.33 -8.09 19.14
CA HIS A 67 -8.58 -9.52 19.07
C HIS A 67 -7.49 -10.24 19.87
N LYS A 68 -7.92 -11.15 20.75
CA LYS A 68 -7.03 -11.98 21.57
C LYS A 68 -6.48 -13.16 20.77
N THR A 69 -5.80 -12.86 19.67
CA THR A 69 -5.04 -13.82 18.85
C THR A 69 -3.57 -13.81 19.28
N ALA A 70 -2.81 -14.84 18.91
CA ALA A 70 -1.36 -14.85 19.02
C ALA A 70 -0.76 -14.91 17.60
N PRO A 71 -0.18 -13.81 17.08
CA PRO A 71 0.02 -12.49 17.70
C PRO A 71 -1.28 -11.67 17.85
N PRO A 72 -1.32 -10.68 18.77
CA PRO A 72 -2.49 -9.81 18.94
C PRO A 72 -2.78 -9.03 17.67
N SER A 73 -4.05 -8.71 17.43
CA SER A 73 -4.46 -7.98 16.24
C SER A 73 -5.54 -6.95 16.56
N TYR A 74 -5.59 -5.84 15.82
CA TYR A 74 -6.46 -4.71 16.09
C TYR A 74 -7.26 -4.35 14.85
N LEU A 75 -8.58 -4.46 14.94
CA LEU A 75 -9.47 -4.16 13.82
C LEU A 75 -10.02 -2.73 13.92
N ILE A 76 -9.86 -1.93 12.86
CA ILE A 76 -10.52 -0.63 12.74
C ILE A 76 -11.98 -0.85 12.38
N GLN A 77 -12.91 -0.40 13.23
CA GLN A 77 -14.35 -0.60 13.02
C GLN A 77 -15.07 0.61 12.39
N ARG A 78 -14.55 1.82 12.63
CA ARG A 78 -15.22 3.07 12.24
C ARG A 78 -14.67 3.62 10.93
N SER A 79 -15.57 4.04 10.05
CA SER A 79 -15.23 4.51 8.70
C SER A 79 -14.35 5.77 8.69
N GLU A 80 -14.58 6.67 9.64
CA GLU A 80 -13.82 7.90 9.85
C GLU A 80 -12.40 7.61 10.35
N CYS A 81 -12.24 6.59 11.19
CA CYS A 81 -10.93 6.14 11.69
C CYS A 81 -10.14 5.46 10.57
N PHE A 82 -10.81 4.66 9.73
CA PHE A 82 -10.21 4.09 8.52
C PHE A 82 -9.68 5.20 7.59
N LYS A 83 -10.47 6.24 7.33
CA LYS A 83 -10.06 7.38 6.50
C LYS A 83 -8.88 8.17 7.12
N ALA A 84 -8.92 8.42 8.42
CA ALA A 84 -7.82 9.08 9.13
C ALA A 84 -6.53 8.25 9.06
N PHE A 85 -6.62 6.93 9.26
CA PHE A 85 -5.47 6.03 9.17
C PHE A 85 -4.89 5.94 7.76
N ARG A 86 -5.73 5.92 6.72
CA ARG A 86 -5.27 6.00 5.32
C ARG A 86 -4.51 7.29 5.05
N ASN A 87 -5.04 8.43 5.50
CA ASN A 87 -4.35 9.72 5.39
C ASN A 87 -3.03 9.74 6.17
N PHE A 88 -2.99 9.12 7.34
CA PHE A 88 -1.76 8.95 8.12
C PHE A 88 -0.71 8.17 7.33
N LEU A 89 -1.05 7.00 6.78
CA LEU A 89 -0.14 6.22 5.92
C LEU A 89 0.34 7.01 4.68
N TRP A 90 -0.47 7.95 4.18
CA TRP A 90 -0.07 8.86 3.13
C TRP A 90 0.95 9.89 3.57
N LEU A 91 0.71 10.54 4.71
CA LEU A 91 1.65 11.51 5.27
C LEU A 91 2.98 10.86 5.64
N ILE A 92 2.98 9.62 6.16
CA ILE A 92 4.21 8.84 6.37
C ILE A 92 5.04 8.80 5.08
N ARG A 93 4.46 8.29 4.00
CA ARG A 93 5.19 8.08 2.73
C ARG A 93 5.62 9.39 2.09
N ARG A 94 4.79 10.42 2.15
CA ARG A 94 5.16 11.76 1.66
C ARG A 94 6.33 12.33 2.46
N SER A 95 6.38 12.13 3.77
CA SER A 95 7.46 12.65 4.62
C SER A 95 8.86 12.18 4.22
N TRP A 96 9.00 11.07 3.48
CA TRP A 96 10.30 10.56 3.03
C TRP A 96 10.96 11.44 1.98
N LYS A 97 10.16 12.17 1.18
CA LYS A 97 10.65 13.04 0.09
C LYS A 97 10.23 14.50 0.25
N ASP A 98 9.20 14.76 1.05
CA ASP A 98 8.62 16.07 1.27
C ASP A 98 8.99 16.56 2.67
N GLU A 99 9.97 17.45 2.71
CA GLU A 99 10.47 18.07 3.95
C GLU A 99 9.35 18.81 4.69
N GLU A 100 8.39 19.42 3.98
CA GLU A 100 7.29 20.16 4.61
C GLU A 100 6.43 19.25 5.49
N VAL A 101 6.09 18.06 4.95
CA VAL A 101 5.32 17.06 5.69
C VAL A 101 6.08 16.59 6.91
N ARG A 102 7.38 16.33 6.77
CA ARG A 102 8.23 15.86 7.87
C ARG A 102 8.39 16.88 8.98
N ILE A 103 8.56 18.16 8.63
CA ILE A 103 8.68 19.28 9.58
C ILE A 103 7.37 19.48 10.33
N VAL A 104 6.23 19.54 9.63
CA VAL A 104 4.92 19.72 10.26
C VAL A 104 4.59 18.55 11.20
N TRP A 105 4.88 17.32 10.78
CA TRP A 105 4.69 16.15 11.63
C TRP A 105 5.59 16.20 12.88
N SER A 106 6.88 16.53 12.73
CA SER A 106 7.80 16.68 13.87
C SER A 106 7.33 17.76 14.84
N ALA A 107 6.92 18.92 14.33
CA ALA A 107 6.41 20.02 15.14
C ALA A 107 5.13 19.65 15.89
N LEU A 108 4.21 18.93 15.26
CA LEU A 108 3.00 18.41 15.90
C LEU A 108 3.33 17.42 17.01
N TYR A 109 4.24 16.47 16.76
CA TYR A 109 4.66 15.49 17.76
C TYR A 109 5.24 16.17 19.01
N VAL A 110 6.15 17.14 18.81
CA VAL A 110 6.75 17.91 19.92
C VAL A 110 5.69 18.76 20.65
N ALA A 111 4.80 19.44 19.91
CA ALA A 111 3.74 20.24 20.51
C ALA A 111 2.78 19.39 21.37
N HIS A 112 2.47 18.18 20.92
CA HIS A 112 1.64 17.26 21.70
C HIS A 112 2.36 16.77 22.97
N ALA A 113 3.66 16.45 22.88
CA ALA A 113 4.43 15.93 24.00
C ALA A 113 4.85 16.98 25.04
N LYS A 114 5.13 18.22 24.61
CA LYS A 114 5.66 19.30 25.47
C LYS A 114 4.63 20.37 25.82
N GLY A 115 3.44 20.29 25.25
CA GLY A 115 2.37 21.27 25.42
C GLY A 115 2.27 22.21 24.21
N TRP A 116 1.03 22.55 23.87
CA TRP A 116 0.73 23.46 22.78
C TRP A 116 1.21 24.88 23.09
N GLY A 117 1.61 25.62 22.06
CA GLY A 117 1.91 27.05 22.17
C GLY A 117 3.36 27.42 22.46
N ASN A 118 4.23 26.50 22.88
CA ASN A 118 5.68 26.73 22.98
C ASN A 118 6.45 25.48 22.54
N THR A 119 6.64 25.30 21.23
CA THR A 119 7.33 24.15 20.65
C THR A 119 8.81 24.49 20.39
N PRO A 120 9.79 23.82 21.03
CA PRO A 120 11.21 24.06 20.77
C PRO A 120 11.61 23.67 19.35
N LEU A 121 12.16 24.60 18.56
CA LEU A 121 12.57 24.34 17.18
C LEU A 121 13.76 23.38 17.08
N SER A 122 14.63 23.33 18.10
CA SER A 122 15.73 22.38 18.19
C SER A 122 15.25 20.93 18.17
N MET A 123 14.21 20.61 18.95
CA MET A 123 13.61 19.27 18.97
C MET A 123 12.89 18.93 17.64
N VAL A 124 12.27 19.93 17.00
CA VAL A 124 11.65 19.74 15.68
C VAL A 124 12.71 19.43 14.62
N ALA A 125 13.81 20.17 14.62
CA ALA A 125 14.95 19.96 13.73
C ALA A 125 15.56 18.57 13.92
N GLU A 126 15.79 18.16 15.18
CA GLU A 126 16.29 16.83 15.52
C GLU A 126 15.39 15.71 14.98
N LEU A 127 14.08 15.78 15.25
CA LEU A 127 13.13 14.73 14.83
C LEU A 127 12.85 14.70 13.33
N SER A 128 12.99 15.84 12.65
CA SER A 128 12.85 15.93 11.19
C SER A 128 14.15 15.59 10.46
N GLY A 129 15.31 15.62 11.14
CA GLY A 129 16.62 15.46 10.53
C GLY A 129 16.97 16.59 9.57
N LEU A 130 16.51 17.82 9.85
CA LEU A 130 16.69 19.00 9.00
C LEU A 130 17.20 20.19 9.83
N ASP A 131 17.81 21.16 9.16
CA ASP A 131 18.36 22.34 9.82
C ASP A 131 17.29 23.19 10.52
N PRO A 132 17.54 23.73 11.73
CA PRO A 132 16.59 24.58 12.45
C PRO A 132 16.11 25.79 11.63
N ALA A 133 16.99 26.39 10.83
CA ALA A 133 16.65 27.50 9.94
C ALA A 133 15.63 27.09 8.88
N LYS A 134 15.79 25.88 8.31
CA LYS A 134 14.86 25.35 7.29
C LYS A 134 13.51 25.00 7.89
N CYS A 135 13.50 24.35 9.06
CA CYS A 135 12.30 24.09 9.84
C CYS A 135 11.51 25.38 10.10
N ARG A 136 12.22 26.44 10.51
CA ARG A 136 11.62 27.75 10.77
C ARG A 136 10.98 28.35 9.52
N GLU A 137 11.68 28.37 8.39
CA GLU A 137 11.18 28.89 7.11
C GLU A 137 9.86 28.21 6.70
N VAL A 138 9.84 26.87 6.75
CA VAL A 138 8.67 26.07 6.38
C VAL A 138 7.50 26.33 7.33
N LEU A 139 7.74 26.31 8.64
CA LEU A 139 6.70 26.53 9.65
C LEU A 139 6.15 27.97 9.59
N ALA A 140 7.01 28.96 9.34
CA ALA A 140 6.58 30.35 9.16
C ALA A 140 5.60 30.49 7.99
N ARG A 141 5.90 29.84 6.86
CA ARG A 141 5.06 29.86 5.66
C ARG A 141 3.73 29.14 5.87
N LEU A 142 3.74 27.98 6.55
CA LEU A 142 2.54 27.14 6.71
C LEU A 142 1.61 27.56 7.85
N LEU A 143 2.13 28.26 8.87
CA LEU A 143 1.37 28.65 10.08
C LEU A 143 1.01 30.15 10.11
N ASN A 144 1.15 30.84 8.97
CA ASN A 144 0.94 32.27 8.77
C ASN A 144 1.79 33.17 9.68
N GLY A 145 3.12 33.14 9.48
CA GLY A 145 4.12 34.20 9.76
C GLY A 145 4.26 34.74 11.19
N GLU A 146 3.17 35.17 11.83
CA GLU A 146 3.11 35.95 13.07
C GLU A 146 3.29 35.13 14.36
N LYS A 147 3.76 33.88 14.25
CA LYS A 147 3.76 32.89 15.35
C LYS A 147 5.14 32.42 15.81
N LEU A 148 6.19 33.10 15.36
CA LEU A 148 7.57 32.86 15.78
C LEU A 148 8.03 34.01 16.66
N VAL A 149 7.99 33.81 17.98
CA VAL A 149 8.30 34.88 18.95
C VAL A 149 9.81 35.08 19.10
N ASN A 150 10.59 34.00 19.04
CA ASN A 150 12.05 33.98 19.13
C ASN A 150 12.63 32.96 18.13
N SER A 151 13.93 33.06 17.81
CA SER A 151 14.64 32.15 16.88
C SER A 151 14.59 30.66 17.27
N GLU A 152 14.23 30.35 18.51
CA GLU A 152 14.33 29.00 19.09
C GLU A 152 12.97 28.33 19.38
N THR A 153 11.87 29.09 19.40
CA THR A 153 10.55 28.58 19.84
C THR A 153 9.42 28.97 18.89
N LEU A 154 8.59 27.99 18.53
CA LEU A 154 7.37 28.17 17.76
C LEU A 154 6.16 28.33 18.69
N LYS A 155 5.38 29.41 18.51
CA LYS A 155 4.11 29.62 19.23
C LYS A 155 2.90 29.23 18.39
N ALA A 156 2.64 27.93 18.29
CA ALA A 156 1.48 27.41 17.57
C ALA A 156 0.56 26.59 18.48
N GLY A 157 -0.70 27.02 18.60
CA GLY A 157 -1.79 26.23 19.19
C GLY A 157 -2.33 25.15 18.24
N ARG A 158 -3.11 24.21 18.79
CA ARG A 158 -3.71 23.06 18.08
C ARG A 158 -4.42 23.41 16.77
N LYS A 159 -5.19 24.52 16.76
CA LYS A 159 -5.93 24.97 15.57
C LYS A 159 -5.02 25.18 14.34
N HIS A 160 -3.83 25.73 14.55
CA HIS A 160 -2.89 26.02 13.46
C HIS A 160 -2.32 24.75 12.84
N PHE A 161 -2.04 23.74 13.66
CA PHE A 161 -1.60 22.44 13.15
C PHE A 161 -2.72 21.71 12.42
N SER A 162 -3.98 21.84 12.88
CA SER A 162 -5.14 21.34 12.13
C SER A 162 -5.24 21.99 10.75
N GLU A 163 -5.11 23.32 10.66
CA GLU A 163 -5.14 24.06 9.39
C GLU A 163 -3.98 23.68 8.46
N ALA A 164 -2.76 23.54 8.99
CA ALA A 164 -1.60 23.10 8.23
C ALA A 164 -1.78 21.66 7.70
N LEU A 165 -2.31 20.75 8.52
CA LEU A 165 -2.62 19.40 8.09
C LEU A 165 -3.71 19.35 7.02
N GLU A 166 -4.76 20.18 7.14
CA GLU A 166 -5.76 20.28 6.08
C GLU A 166 -5.12 20.69 4.76
N HIS A 167 -4.18 21.64 4.77
CA HIS A 167 -3.44 22.03 3.57
C HIS A 167 -2.63 20.85 2.99
N LEU A 168 -1.91 20.10 3.83
CA LEU A 168 -1.13 18.93 3.40
C LEU A 168 -2.02 17.80 2.85
N VAL A 169 -3.19 17.59 3.46
CA VAL A 169 -4.15 16.54 3.09
C VAL A 169 -4.96 16.87 1.84
N ARG A 170 -5.18 18.16 1.52
CA ARG A 170 -5.90 18.57 0.29
C ARG A 170 -5.29 18.01 -1.00
N ASN A 171 -3.99 17.77 -0.98
CA ASN A 171 -3.24 17.22 -2.12
C ASN A 171 -3.12 15.68 -2.08
N ILE A 172 -3.72 15.01 -1.08
CA ILE A 172 -3.78 13.55 -0.98
C ILE A 172 -4.98 13.06 -1.82
N PRO A 173 -4.83 11.98 -2.59
CA PRO A 173 -5.94 11.38 -3.34
C PRO A 173 -7.07 10.94 -2.41
N THR A 174 -8.31 11.08 -2.87
CA THR A 174 -9.46 10.57 -2.14
C THR A 174 -9.49 9.04 -2.17
N TRP A 175 -9.97 8.39 -1.11
CA TRP A 175 -10.11 6.91 -1.05
C TRP A 175 -10.82 6.30 -2.27
N SER A 176 -11.75 7.02 -2.90
CA SER A 176 -12.38 6.55 -4.14
C SER A 176 -11.43 6.58 -5.35
N GLU A 177 -10.58 7.62 -5.46
CA GLU A 177 -9.53 7.69 -6.46
C GLU A 177 -8.46 6.61 -6.25
N GLU A 178 -8.15 6.33 -4.99
CA GLU A 178 -7.27 5.25 -4.55
C GLU A 178 -7.72 3.88 -5.05
N LEU A 179 -8.99 3.53 -4.80
CA LEU A 179 -9.57 2.25 -5.20
C LEU A 179 -9.59 2.09 -6.73
N VAL A 180 -9.99 3.13 -7.45
CA VAL A 180 -10.01 3.12 -8.92
C VAL A 180 -8.59 2.93 -9.47
N MET A 181 -7.59 3.63 -8.90
CA MET A 181 -6.20 3.47 -9.31
C MET A 181 -5.67 2.06 -8.96
N ALA A 182 -6.02 1.52 -7.79
CA ALA A 182 -5.62 0.16 -7.39
C ALA A 182 -6.18 -0.90 -8.37
N ALA A 183 -7.44 -0.77 -8.77
CA ALA A 183 -8.05 -1.65 -9.77
C ALA A 183 -7.35 -1.54 -11.14
N LEU A 184 -7.02 -0.32 -11.58
CA LEU A 184 -6.26 -0.06 -12.81
C LEU A 184 -4.83 -0.60 -12.77
N CYS A 185 -4.18 -0.59 -11.60
CA CYS A 185 -2.83 -1.11 -11.44
C CYS A 185 -2.80 -2.65 -11.38
N ALA A 186 -3.88 -3.28 -10.90
CA ALA A 186 -3.97 -4.73 -10.78
C ALA A 186 -4.22 -5.45 -12.11
N GLU A 187 -4.73 -4.73 -13.13
CA GLU A 187 -5.03 -5.26 -14.46
C GLU A 187 -4.18 -4.56 -15.53
N THR A 188 -3.65 -5.32 -16.48
CA THR A 188 -3.03 -4.75 -17.68
C THR A 188 -4.14 -4.32 -18.63
N TYR A 189 -4.39 -3.01 -18.68
CA TYR A 189 -5.37 -2.38 -19.57
C TYR A 189 -6.82 -2.68 -19.16
N ALA A 190 -7.45 -1.73 -18.47
CA ALA A 190 -8.81 -1.88 -17.96
C ALA A 190 -9.74 -0.75 -18.46
N SER A 191 -10.97 -1.11 -18.81
CA SER A 191 -12.06 -0.17 -19.08
C SER A 191 -12.78 0.25 -17.80
N VAL A 192 -13.65 1.26 -17.88
CA VAL A 192 -14.43 1.71 -16.72
C VAL A 192 -15.29 0.60 -16.12
N GLU A 193 -15.84 -0.29 -16.94
CA GLU A 193 -16.64 -1.42 -16.46
C GLU A 193 -15.78 -2.45 -15.72
N ASP A 194 -14.57 -2.74 -16.21
CA ASP A 194 -13.61 -3.63 -15.53
C ASP A 194 -13.29 -3.11 -14.13
N ILE A 195 -13.02 -1.81 -14.04
CA ILE A 195 -12.76 -1.13 -12.77
C ILE A 195 -13.99 -1.23 -11.87
N PHE A 196 -15.17 -0.89 -12.38
CA PHE A 196 -16.43 -0.93 -11.63
C PHE A 196 -16.70 -2.31 -11.03
N LEU A 197 -16.52 -3.39 -11.80
CA LEU A 197 -16.73 -4.76 -11.31
C LEU A 197 -15.85 -5.08 -10.09
N LYS A 198 -14.64 -4.51 -10.02
CA LYS A 198 -13.73 -4.67 -8.88
C LYS A 198 -14.05 -3.77 -7.70
N VAL A 199 -14.52 -2.55 -7.96
CA VAL A 199 -14.72 -1.55 -6.88
C VAL A 199 -16.17 -1.46 -6.39
N ARG A 200 -17.11 -2.20 -6.98
CA ARG A 200 -18.54 -2.15 -6.64
C ARG A 200 -18.85 -2.61 -5.20
N SER A 201 -18.07 -3.54 -4.64
CA SER A 201 -18.29 -4.01 -3.26
C SER A 201 -18.11 -2.86 -2.27
N TYR A 202 -17.14 -1.98 -2.55
CA TYR A 202 -16.86 -0.75 -1.80
C TYR A 202 -17.90 0.36 -1.99
N GLY A 203 -19.05 0.07 -2.60
CA GLY A 203 -20.16 1.02 -2.75
C GLY A 203 -19.97 2.09 -3.84
N LEU A 204 -18.95 1.97 -4.70
CA LEU A 204 -18.76 2.90 -5.81
C LEU A 204 -19.70 2.58 -6.98
N SER A 205 -20.57 3.54 -7.32
CA SER A 205 -21.41 3.44 -8.52
C SER A 205 -20.59 3.60 -9.80
N ILE A 206 -21.06 3.00 -10.90
CA ILE A 206 -20.39 3.13 -12.20
C ILE A 206 -20.21 4.60 -12.62
N GLY A 207 -21.19 5.46 -12.32
CA GLY A 207 -21.11 6.91 -12.57
C GLY A 207 -20.02 7.60 -11.77
N ALA A 208 -19.79 7.19 -10.52
CA ALA A 208 -18.68 7.69 -9.71
C ALA A 208 -17.33 7.26 -10.30
N VAL A 209 -17.20 6.00 -10.72
CA VAL A 209 -15.99 5.49 -11.39
C VAL A 209 -15.70 6.29 -12.66
N TYR A 210 -16.70 6.56 -13.50
CA TYR A 210 -16.54 7.41 -14.69
C TYR A 210 -15.99 8.80 -14.35
N LYS A 211 -16.58 9.48 -13.36
CA LYS A 211 -16.12 10.82 -12.94
C LYS A 211 -14.68 10.79 -12.44
N ILE A 212 -14.32 9.77 -11.66
CA ILE A 212 -12.96 9.59 -11.16
C ILE A 212 -11.99 9.35 -12.31
N VAL A 213 -12.26 8.39 -13.19
CA VAL A 213 -11.42 8.09 -14.36
C VAL A 213 -11.20 9.34 -15.22
N GLN A 214 -12.23 10.15 -15.44
CA GLN A 214 -12.09 11.42 -16.17
C GLN A 214 -11.19 12.43 -15.45
N ARG A 215 -11.28 12.53 -14.11
CA ARG A 215 -10.36 13.37 -13.31
C ARG A 215 -8.92 12.88 -13.40
N LEU A 216 -8.69 11.57 -13.22
CA LEU A 216 -7.37 10.95 -13.35
C LEU A 216 -6.76 11.19 -14.75
N LYS A 217 -7.59 11.09 -15.80
CA LYS A 217 -7.19 11.34 -17.19
C LYS A 217 -6.80 12.80 -17.40
N LYS A 218 -7.61 13.75 -16.91
CA LYS A 218 -7.31 15.20 -16.97
C LYS A 218 -6.03 15.56 -16.20
N ALA A 219 -5.80 14.92 -15.06
CA ALA A 219 -4.57 15.07 -14.28
C ALA A 219 -3.35 14.34 -14.88
N ASN A 220 -3.51 13.71 -16.06
CA ASN A 220 -2.48 12.92 -16.73
C ASN A 220 -1.90 11.78 -15.84
N GLN A 221 -2.70 11.24 -14.94
CA GLN A 221 -2.35 10.12 -14.05
C GLN A 221 -2.64 8.76 -14.69
N ILE A 222 -3.51 8.74 -15.71
CA ILE A 222 -3.83 7.58 -16.53
C ILE A 222 -3.85 8.00 -18.00
N VAL A 223 -3.55 7.06 -18.89
CA VAL A 223 -3.58 7.27 -20.34
C VAL A 223 -4.52 6.28 -21.01
N ARG A 224 -5.27 6.76 -22.01
CA ARG A 224 -6.01 5.88 -22.92
C ARG A 224 -5.02 5.19 -23.83
N VAL A 225 -5.01 3.86 -23.82
CA VAL A 225 -4.08 3.05 -24.62
C VAL A 225 -4.74 2.60 -25.92
N SER A 226 -6.00 2.19 -25.86
CA SER A 226 -6.74 1.71 -27.01
C SER A 226 -8.25 1.89 -26.83
N TYR A 227 -8.99 1.59 -27.88
CA TYR A 227 -10.42 1.28 -27.81
C TYR A 227 -10.58 -0.22 -28.00
N SER A 228 -11.40 -0.86 -27.16
CA SER A 228 -11.73 -2.28 -27.31
C SER A 228 -13.24 -2.51 -27.22
N ARG A 229 -13.72 -3.53 -27.93
CA ARG A 229 -15.07 -4.05 -27.78
C ARG A 229 -14.99 -5.35 -26.99
N ARG A 230 -15.87 -5.53 -26.00
CA ARG A 230 -16.02 -6.82 -25.28
C ARG A 230 -16.86 -7.83 -26.05
N SER A 231 -17.78 -7.37 -26.90
CA SER A 231 -18.58 -8.21 -27.79
C SER A 231 -18.56 -7.64 -29.21
N LEU A 232 -18.69 -8.49 -30.22
CA LEU A 232 -18.64 -8.10 -31.64
C LEU A 232 -19.62 -6.96 -31.97
N GLN A 233 -20.80 -6.96 -31.35
CA GLN A 233 -21.85 -5.97 -31.56
C GLN A 233 -21.92 -4.88 -30.46
N GLY A 234 -21.05 -4.91 -29.46
CA GLY A 234 -21.05 -3.95 -28.35
C GLY A 234 -20.38 -2.60 -28.68
N PRO A 235 -20.60 -1.57 -27.85
CA PRO A 235 -19.95 -0.27 -28.03
C PRO A 235 -18.43 -0.37 -27.79
N MET A 236 -17.66 0.43 -28.53
CA MET A 236 -16.23 0.63 -28.26
C MET A 236 -16.04 1.27 -26.89
N ARG A 237 -15.09 0.76 -26.12
CA ARG A 237 -14.78 1.25 -24.77
C ARG A 237 -13.34 1.73 -24.72
N GLU A 238 -13.12 2.86 -24.05
CA GLU A 238 -11.77 3.30 -23.73
C GLU A 238 -11.13 2.30 -22.77
N VAL A 239 -9.90 1.90 -23.09
CA VAL A 239 -9.08 1.08 -22.23
C VAL A 239 -7.91 1.92 -21.73
N PHE A 240 -7.72 1.92 -20.41
CA PHE A 240 -6.76 2.79 -19.74
C PHE A 240 -5.58 2.02 -19.17
N SER A 241 -4.45 2.71 -19.06
CA SER A 241 -3.34 2.28 -18.22
C SER A 241 -2.89 3.40 -17.29
N PRO A 242 -2.42 3.10 -16.08
CA PRO A 242 -1.75 4.05 -15.21
C PRO A 242 -0.54 4.71 -15.89
N ASN A 243 -0.44 6.03 -15.79
CA ASN A 243 0.76 6.78 -16.13
C ASN A 243 1.69 6.84 -14.91
N CYS A 244 2.57 5.88 -14.78
CA CYS A 244 3.39 5.74 -13.58
C CYS A 244 4.37 6.90 -13.32
N ARG A 245 4.69 7.71 -14.34
CA ARG A 245 5.53 8.91 -14.18
C ARG A 245 4.82 10.05 -13.44
N ASN A 246 3.50 10.04 -13.47
CA ASN A 246 2.66 11.13 -12.96
C ASN A 246 1.47 10.61 -12.14
N CYS A 247 1.45 9.32 -11.78
CA CYS A 247 0.47 8.74 -10.89
C CYS A 247 0.57 9.45 -9.54
N PHE A 248 -0.55 9.63 -8.82
CA PHE A 248 -0.57 10.30 -7.51
C PHE A 248 0.65 9.86 -6.73
N TYR A 249 1.51 10.80 -6.33
CA TYR A 249 2.77 10.57 -5.62
C TYR A 249 2.88 9.17 -4.98
N GLY A 250 3.31 8.16 -5.70
CA GLY A 250 3.35 6.79 -5.16
C GLY A 250 2.01 6.14 -4.72
N TYR A 251 0.94 6.17 -5.53
CA TYR A 251 -0.24 5.32 -5.31
C TYR A 251 0.07 3.85 -5.60
N SER A 252 0.77 3.63 -6.72
CA SER A 252 1.91 2.72 -6.70
C SER A 252 3.11 3.60 -6.44
N SER A 253 3.60 3.74 -5.20
CA SER A 253 5.04 3.89 -5.13
C SER A 253 5.53 2.62 -5.81
N GLU A 254 6.63 2.67 -6.56
CA GLU A 254 7.25 1.42 -6.99
C GLU A 254 7.20 0.43 -5.82
N GLU A 255 7.43 0.91 -4.61
CA GLU A 255 7.24 0.29 -3.29
C GLU A 255 5.88 -0.36 -2.99
N LYS A 256 4.69 0.18 -3.33
CA LYS A 256 3.40 -0.53 -3.10
C LYS A 256 3.20 -1.68 -4.09
N CYS A 257 3.61 -1.48 -5.34
CA CYS A 257 3.64 -2.55 -6.35
C CYS A 257 4.73 -3.57 -6.03
N LEU A 258 5.87 -3.13 -5.52
CA LEU A 258 6.99 -3.92 -5.06
C LEU A 258 6.63 -4.68 -3.80
N GLN A 259 5.95 -4.08 -2.83
CA GLN A 259 5.48 -4.75 -1.61
C GLN A 259 4.42 -5.78 -1.95
N HIS A 260 3.45 -5.44 -2.82
CA HIS A 260 2.49 -6.45 -3.28
C HIS A 260 3.18 -7.56 -4.07
N LEU A 261 4.19 -7.23 -4.88
CA LEU A 261 5.02 -8.22 -5.56
C LEU A 261 5.83 -9.08 -4.57
N LEU A 262 6.45 -8.48 -3.56
CA LEU A 262 7.21 -9.16 -2.52
C LEU A 262 6.29 -10.08 -1.72
N VAL A 263 5.11 -9.62 -1.30
CA VAL A 263 4.10 -10.45 -0.63
C VAL A 263 3.64 -11.59 -1.53
N LYS A 264 3.40 -11.32 -2.82
CA LYS A 264 3.03 -12.37 -3.80
C LYS A 264 4.15 -13.38 -4.02
N MET A 265 5.41 -12.91 -4.07
CA MET A 265 6.59 -13.76 -4.17
C MET A 265 6.77 -14.59 -2.90
N GLU A 266 6.69 -14.00 -1.71
CA GLU A 266 6.75 -14.70 -0.43
C GLU A 266 5.66 -15.76 -0.34
N THR A 267 4.42 -15.39 -0.68
CA THR A 267 3.30 -16.33 -0.73
C THR A 267 3.61 -17.49 -1.67
N TYR A 268 4.12 -17.19 -2.88
CA TYR A 268 4.50 -18.20 -3.86
C TYR A 268 5.64 -19.11 -3.35
N PHE A 269 6.68 -18.54 -2.75
CA PHE A 269 7.82 -19.30 -2.22
C PHE A 269 7.42 -20.19 -1.03
N LYS A 270 6.57 -19.68 -0.15
CA LYS A 270 6.02 -20.44 0.98
C LYS A 270 5.11 -21.56 0.51
N GLU A 271 4.20 -21.28 -0.42
CA GLU A 271 3.24 -22.28 -0.95
C GLU A 271 3.94 -23.38 -1.76
N ASN A 272 4.95 -23.05 -2.58
CA ASN A 272 5.57 -24.00 -3.51
C ASN A 272 6.87 -24.64 -3.02
N TYR A 273 7.58 -23.99 -2.09
CA TYR A 273 8.88 -24.47 -1.60
C TYR A 273 8.96 -24.56 -0.07
N GLY A 274 7.86 -24.28 0.65
CA GLY A 274 7.83 -24.32 2.12
C GLY A 274 8.76 -23.31 2.79
N ARG A 275 9.25 -22.31 2.03
CA ARG A 275 10.31 -21.40 2.47
C ARG A 275 9.78 -19.99 2.64
N GLU A 276 10.02 -19.42 3.81
CA GLU A 276 9.81 -17.99 4.08
C GLU A 276 11.10 -17.20 3.82
N LEU A 277 10.97 -16.00 3.24
CA LEU A 277 12.10 -15.09 3.03
C LEU A 277 12.49 -14.42 4.34
N THR A 278 13.78 -14.30 4.62
CA THR A 278 14.27 -13.58 5.80
C THR A 278 14.12 -12.06 5.62
N SER A 279 14.12 -11.29 6.72
CA SER A 279 14.03 -9.81 6.65
C SER A 279 15.15 -9.17 5.82
N GLU A 280 16.35 -9.76 5.85
CA GLU A 280 17.49 -9.32 5.04
C GLU A 280 17.28 -9.59 3.55
N GLU A 281 16.75 -10.75 3.20
CA GLU A 281 16.41 -11.11 1.81
C GLU A 281 15.31 -10.21 1.24
N LYS A 282 14.30 -9.90 2.07
CA LYS A 282 13.23 -8.95 1.71
C LYS A 282 13.79 -7.55 1.45
N ALA A 283 14.66 -7.07 2.33
CA ALA A 283 15.30 -5.77 2.18
C ALA A 283 16.20 -5.72 0.95
N PHE A 284 16.96 -6.79 0.68
CA PHE A 284 17.79 -6.92 -0.52
C PHE A 284 16.93 -6.88 -1.79
N LEU A 285 15.91 -7.74 -1.89
CA LEU A 285 15.00 -7.79 -3.03
C LEU A 285 14.31 -6.44 -3.26
N TYR A 286 13.84 -5.79 -2.20
CA TYR A 286 13.27 -4.45 -2.28
C TYR A 286 14.26 -3.44 -2.86
N LYS A 287 15.49 -3.37 -2.30
CA LYS A 287 16.54 -2.45 -2.76
C LYS A 287 16.93 -2.73 -4.22
N SER A 288 17.12 -4.00 -4.58
CA SER A 288 17.45 -4.40 -5.95
C SER A 288 16.34 -4.01 -6.92
N LEU A 289 15.09 -4.32 -6.61
CA LEU A 289 13.97 -4.00 -7.49
C LEU A 289 13.69 -2.50 -7.59
N ARG A 290 14.04 -1.70 -6.57
CA ARG A 290 13.98 -0.22 -6.58
C ARG A 290 15.11 0.41 -7.40
N LEU A 291 16.32 -0.15 -7.35
CA LEU A 291 17.51 0.39 -8.03
C LEU A 291 17.56 0.01 -9.51
N THR A 292 16.86 -1.06 -9.90
CA THR A 292 16.80 -1.49 -11.30
C THR A 292 15.77 -0.62 -12.03
N PRO A 293 15.96 -0.23 -13.31
CA PRO A 293 15.03 0.62 -14.07
C PRO A 293 13.76 -0.15 -14.50
N PHE A 294 13.19 -0.95 -13.61
CA PHE A 294 11.94 -1.65 -13.81
C PHE A 294 10.80 -0.66 -13.71
N GLY A 295 10.51 0.02 -14.83
CA GLY A 295 9.28 0.78 -14.95
C GLY A 295 8.09 -0.11 -14.53
N PRO A 296 7.03 0.43 -13.89
CA PRO A 296 5.97 -0.39 -13.30
C PRO A 296 5.18 -1.28 -14.28
N ARG A 297 5.41 -1.14 -15.59
CA ARG A 297 4.98 -2.10 -16.61
C ARG A 297 5.68 -3.46 -16.45
N LEU A 298 6.97 -3.49 -16.13
CA LEU A 298 7.73 -4.72 -15.94
C LEU A 298 7.36 -5.40 -14.62
N LEU A 299 7.20 -4.62 -13.54
CA LEU A 299 6.70 -5.14 -12.25
C LEU A 299 5.29 -5.73 -12.38
N ARG A 300 4.40 -5.07 -13.15
CA ARG A 300 3.07 -5.61 -13.47
C ARG A 300 3.16 -6.87 -14.33
N LYS A 301 4.07 -6.91 -15.30
CA LYS A 301 4.32 -8.12 -16.11
C LYS A 301 4.78 -9.27 -15.21
N LEU A 302 5.71 -9.02 -14.28
CA LEU A 302 6.17 -10.00 -13.31
C LEU A 302 5.02 -10.50 -12.41
N LEU A 303 4.21 -9.59 -11.86
CA LEU A 303 3.01 -9.93 -11.08
C LEU A 303 2.01 -10.76 -11.90
N SER A 304 1.77 -10.39 -13.16
CA SER A 304 0.91 -11.16 -14.06
C SER A 304 1.50 -12.52 -14.38
N THR A 305 2.82 -12.63 -14.54
CA THR A 305 3.52 -13.89 -14.74
C THR A 305 3.38 -14.77 -13.51
N PHE A 306 3.59 -14.27 -12.29
CA PHE A 306 3.38 -15.04 -11.06
C PHE A 306 1.93 -15.53 -10.92
N ARG A 307 0.94 -14.69 -11.25
CA ARG A 307 -0.47 -15.10 -11.27
C ARG A 307 -0.74 -16.15 -12.34
N LEU A 308 -0.18 -15.98 -13.53
CA LEU A 308 -0.36 -16.89 -14.65
C LEU A 308 0.31 -18.24 -14.38
N VAL A 309 1.51 -18.25 -13.79
CA VAL A 309 2.18 -19.47 -13.31
C VAL A 309 1.30 -20.18 -12.28
N ARG A 310 0.76 -19.47 -11.29
CA ARG A 310 -0.16 -20.06 -10.31
C ARG A 310 -1.45 -20.61 -10.96
N SER A 311 -2.03 -19.89 -11.93
CA SER A 311 -3.22 -20.34 -12.65
C SER A 311 -2.92 -21.52 -13.57
N VAL A 312 -1.78 -21.51 -14.26
CA VAL A 312 -1.31 -22.61 -15.11
C VAL A 312 -0.99 -23.82 -14.25
N GLU A 313 -0.31 -23.69 -13.12
CA GLU A 313 -0.11 -24.80 -12.18
C GLU A 313 -1.44 -25.36 -11.66
N MET A 314 -2.42 -24.50 -11.35
CA MET A 314 -3.76 -24.98 -10.99
C MET A 314 -4.48 -25.68 -12.15
N LEU A 315 -4.28 -25.22 -13.39
CA LEU A 315 -4.78 -25.89 -14.61
C LEU A 315 -3.98 -27.15 -14.95
N MET A 316 -2.70 -27.23 -14.57
CA MET A 316 -1.83 -28.40 -14.71
C MET A 316 -2.06 -29.44 -13.61
N LYS A 317 -2.91 -29.16 -12.62
CA LYS A 317 -3.52 -30.19 -11.77
C LYS A 317 -4.66 -30.94 -12.48
N ASP A 318 -5.00 -30.56 -13.71
CA ASP A 318 -5.88 -31.32 -14.60
C ASP A 318 -5.03 -32.35 -15.39
N GLU A 319 -5.12 -33.61 -14.99
CA GLU A 319 -4.33 -34.73 -15.56
C GLU A 319 -4.46 -34.83 -17.08
N ARG A 320 -5.60 -34.41 -17.65
CA ARG A 320 -5.85 -34.46 -19.10
C ARG A 320 -5.09 -33.39 -19.86
N LEU A 321 -4.93 -32.20 -19.28
CA LEU A 321 -4.21 -31.09 -19.90
C LEU A 321 -2.69 -31.32 -19.89
N VAL A 322 -2.17 -31.93 -18.82
CA VAL A 322 -0.76 -32.35 -18.71
C VAL A 322 -0.41 -33.43 -19.75
N GLY A 323 -1.32 -34.40 -19.96
CA GLY A 323 -1.15 -35.42 -21.00
C GLY A 323 -1.14 -34.84 -22.42
N LEU A 324 -1.94 -33.79 -22.67
CA LEU A 324 -1.99 -33.08 -23.95
C LEU A 324 -0.74 -32.22 -24.20
N LEU A 325 -0.23 -31.54 -23.16
CA LEU A 325 0.97 -30.73 -23.24
C LEU A 325 2.24 -31.58 -23.39
N ARG A 326 2.34 -32.76 -22.76
CA ARG A 326 3.44 -33.73 -23.02
C ARG A 326 3.45 -34.22 -24.47
N LYS A 327 2.29 -34.54 -25.03
CA LYS A 327 2.17 -34.92 -26.45
C LYS A 327 2.57 -33.79 -27.39
N LEU A 328 2.27 -32.54 -27.04
CA LEU A 328 2.73 -31.36 -27.79
C LEU A 328 4.24 -31.12 -27.65
N ASP A 329 4.83 -31.37 -26.48
CA ASP A 329 6.28 -31.29 -26.22
C ASP A 329 7.04 -32.35 -27.05
N GLU A 330 6.55 -33.59 -27.08
CA GLU A 330 7.06 -34.68 -27.94
C GLU A 330 6.99 -34.34 -29.44
N LEU A 331 5.95 -33.62 -29.87
CA LEU A 331 5.75 -33.25 -31.28
C LEU A 331 6.53 -31.99 -31.71
N CYS A 332 6.80 -31.07 -30.79
CA CYS A 332 7.39 -29.76 -31.11
C CYS A 332 8.83 -29.57 -30.63
N GLY A 333 9.38 -30.49 -29.82
CA GLY A 333 10.80 -30.51 -29.45
C GLY A 333 11.27 -29.39 -28.50
N ILE A 334 10.35 -28.73 -27.78
CA ILE A 334 10.67 -27.64 -26.84
C ILE A 334 10.40 -28.11 -25.40
N LYS A 335 11.43 -28.64 -24.73
CA LYS A 335 11.34 -29.11 -23.33
C LYS A 335 10.81 -28.03 -22.40
N MET A 336 9.57 -28.16 -21.96
CA MET A 336 9.04 -27.36 -20.86
C MET A 336 9.37 -28.05 -19.52
N ALA A 337 9.83 -27.28 -18.53
CA ALA A 337 10.09 -27.79 -17.19
C ALA A 337 8.77 -28.12 -16.49
N VAL A 338 8.23 -29.31 -16.75
CA VAL A 338 7.10 -29.88 -16.02
C VAL A 338 7.62 -30.49 -14.73
N PRO A 339 6.99 -30.25 -13.56
CA PRO A 339 7.35 -30.92 -12.32
C PRO A 339 7.30 -32.45 -12.51
N SER A 340 8.41 -33.13 -12.24
CA SER A 340 8.47 -34.60 -12.28
C SER A 340 7.72 -35.16 -11.08
N PHE A 341 6.46 -35.55 -11.26
CA PHE A 341 5.79 -36.45 -10.34
C PHE A 341 6.34 -37.86 -10.56
N GLU A 342 7.22 -38.31 -9.67
CA GLU A 342 7.55 -39.73 -9.53
C GLU A 342 6.27 -40.47 -9.14
N PHE A 343 5.77 -41.31 -10.04
CA PHE A 343 4.75 -42.29 -9.72
C PHE A 343 5.33 -43.26 -8.69
N ARG A 344 4.96 -43.13 -7.42
CA ARG A 344 4.93 -44.28 -6.52
C ARG A 344 3.82 -45.20 -7.02
N THR A 345 4.16 -46.14 -7.88
CA THR A 345 3.32 -47.29 -8.17
C THR A 345 3.03 -47.99 -6.83
N ARG A 346 1.79 -47.86 -6.35
CA ARG A 346 1.23 -48.80 -5.37
C ARG A 346 1.05 -50.15 -6.08
N ASN A 347 2.14 -50.90 -6.22
CA ASN A 347 2.03 -52.35 -6.30
C ASN A 347 1.86 -52.83 -4.86
N ASN A 348 0.60 -53.02 -4.45
CA ASN A 348 0.18 -53.99 -3.43
C ASN A 348 -1.32 -53.87 -3.19
N ILE A 349 -2.13 -54.46 -4.08
CA ILE A 349 -3.33 -55.22 -3.70
C ILE A 349 -3.49 -56.37 -4.71
N GLY A 350 -3.20 -57.59 -4.26
CA GLY A 350 -3.95 -58.80 -4.59
C GLY A 350 -3.68 -59.48 -5.93
N ASN A 351 -2.84 -60.51 -5.91
CA ASN A 351 -3.22 -61.81 -6.46
C ASN A 351 -2.52 -62.92 -5.65
N ASN A 352 -3.22 -63.45 -4.66
CA ASN A 352 -3.14 -64.87 -4.35
C ASN A 352 -3.74 -65.61 -5.55
N LEU A 353 -3.02 -66.56 -6.13
CA LEU A 353 -3.45 -67.94 -6.48
C LEU A 353 -2.54 -68.53 -7.57
N THR A 354 -2.12 -69.79 -7.32
CA THR A 354 -1.25 -70.72 -8.11
C THR A 354 0.25 -70.49 -7.89
N ASN A 355 1.02 -71.38 -7.24
CA ASN A 355 0.86 -72.80 -6.84
C ASN A 355 1.17 -73.01 -5.35
#